data_AF-A0A921UND4-F1
#
_entry.id   AF-A0A921UND4-F1
#
_cell.length_a   1.000
_cell.length_b   1.000
_cell.length_c   1.000
_cell.angle_alpha   90.00
_cell.angle_beta   90.00
_cell.angle_gamma   90.00
#
_symmetry.space_group_name_H-M   'P 1'
#
loop_
_entity.id
_entity.type
_entity.pdbx_description
1 polymer ?
#
loop_
_entity_poly.entity_id
_entity_poly.type
_entity_poly.pdbx_seq_one_letter_code
_entity_poly.pdbx_strand_id
1 'polypeptide(L)'
;MLEPRMFQHAYGKLYLVSQEFVARMDTAWKEDRWLLSQLLDEMKSPAAPKPLTKSERRLADVLAAPRGKLHPASVLLNGDYSVRRRLGGNLKEAHWMGDSFAVKHFIGDAEAEVSMLSSVAHPNVAHAAYCFHDEERKEYFVVMDQLMAKDLGSYVKEMSSPRRRIPFPLVVAVHIMLQIARGMEYLHANKIYHGELNPSNVLVKPRQQPDGYVHVKVAGFERPAGTVTNGAKASANGNANAAGAGGDDTCIWYAPEVLEHQGSRDRHTEKADVYSFAMICFELLTGKVPFEDNHLQGDKTSKNIRAGERPLFPFQAPKYLVALTKRCWHADPAQRPPFASVCRVLRYVKRFLVMNPEQQQADAPPAAPAADYLDIEAQLLRRIPAWQRGQGAPPRVADVPFQMFAYRAVEREKTAAGAHASRDSRATDSGSEENSLCGDENGVGATTPDDDASTVSGGTVRSRPDSSDGKKTTPVRKADGKTPPRQAGSQQKVKPVSAVKPPPATRKTVGVKPELPARRPTSGHTSD
;
A
#
# COMPACT_ATOMS: atom_id res chain seq x y z
N MET A 1 -11.47 27.36 11.58
CA MET A 1 -12.33 26.94 10.44
C MET A 1 -12.18 25.47 10.04
N LEU A 2 -11.01 24.82 10.13
CA LEU A 2 -10.90 23.36 9.87
C LEU A 2 -11.46 22.53 11.04
N GLU A 3 -12.78 22.53 11.20
CA GLU A 3 -13.49 21.78 12.25
C GLU A 3 -14.54 20.84 11.63
N PRO A 4 -14.59 19.55 12.04
CA PRO A 4 -15.55 18.58 11.48
C PRO A 4 -17.01 19.01 11.63
N ARG A 5 -17.39 19.58 12.79
CA ARG A 5 -18.77 20.01 13.09
C ARG A 5 -19.20 21.16 12.18
N MET A 6 -18.35 22.16 12.00
CA MET A 6 -18.60 23.29 11.11
C MET A 6 -18.73 22.85 9.64
N PHE A 7 -17.87 21.91 9.20
CA PHE A 7 -17.99 21.31 7.87
C PHE A 7 -19.29 20.50 7.71
N GLN A 8 -19.66 19.69 8.70
CA GLN A 8 -20.91 18.93 8.70
C GLN A 8 -22.15 19.84 8.65
N HIS A 9 -22.15 20.93 9.41
CA HIS A 9 -23.24 21.92 9.40
C HIS A 9 -23.35 22.65 8.05
N ALA A 10 -22.23 23.15 7.51
CA ALA A 10 -22.23 23.95 6.29
C ALA A 10 -22.39 23.13 4.99
N TYR A 11 -21.82 21.92 4.95
CA TYR A 11 -21.72 21.12 3.71
C TYR A 11 -22.22 19.66 3.85
N GLY A 12 -22.76 19.26 5.01
CA GLY A 12 -23.13 17.86 5.26
C GLY A 12 -24.17 17.30 4.30
N LYS A 13 -25.12 18.11 3.81
CA LYS A 13 -26.07 17.70 2.76
C LYS A 13 -25.38 17.49 1.41
N LEU A 14 -24.45 18.37 1.03
CA LEU A 14 -23.72 18.31 -0.25
C LEU A 14 -22.79 17.09 -0.35
N TYR A 15 -22.19 16.67 0.77
CA TYR A 15 -21.23 15.57 0.82
C TYR A 15 -21.78 14.27 1.44
N LEU A 16 -23.10 14.14 1.58
CA LEU A 16 -23.78 12.95 2.14
C LEU A 16 -23.25 12.54 3.53
N VAL A 17 -23.06 13.53 4.41
CA VAL A 17 -22.64 13.35 5.81
C VAL A 17 -23.47 14.18 6.78
N SER A 18 -24.77 14.36 6.50
CA SER A 18 -25.73 14.85 7.50
C SER A 18 -25.74 13.93 8.72
N GLN A 19 -26.16 14.44 9.89
CA GLN A 19 -26.22 13.66 11.13
C GLN A 19 -27.06 12.38 10.96
N GLU A 20 -28.18 12.50 10.26
CA GLU A 20 -29.07 11.40 9.86
C GLU A 20 -28.37 10.35 8.98
N PHE A 21 -27.69 10.78 7.91
CA PHE A 21 -27.02 9.85 6.98
C PHE A 21 -25.81 9.15 7.64
N VAL A 22 -25.10 9.86 8.53
CA VAL A 22 -24.04 9.28 9.36
C VAL A 22 -24.59 8.25 10.33
N ALA A 23 -25.72 8.52 11.00
CA ALA A 23 -26.39 7.54 11.84
C ALA A 23 -26.85 6.32 11.04
N ARG A 24 -27.46 6.51 9.86
CA ARG A 24 -27.90 5.44 8.96
C ARG A 24 -26.76 4.49 8.58
N MET A 25 -25.57 5.03 8.27
CA MET A 25 -24.38 4.23 7.98
C MET A 25 -23.93 3.34 9.16
N ASP A 26 -24.11 3.80 10.40
CA ASP A 26 -23.72 3.06 11.62
C ASP A 26 -24.83 2.10 12.15
N THR A 27 -26.07 2.18 11.64
CA THR A 27 -27.19 1.30 12.04
C THR A 27 -27.65 0.30 10.97
N ALA A 28 -27.62 0.62 9.68
CA ALA A 28 -28.26 -0.21 8.63
C ALA A 28 -27.84 -1.69 8.67
N TRP A 29 -26.53 -1.97 8.74
CA TRP A 29 -25.98 -3.34 8.90
C TRP A 29 -26.58 -4.12 10.09
N LYS A 30 -26.92 -3.44 11.19
CA LYS A 30 -27.50 -4.06 12.39
C LYS A 30 -28.98 -4.37 12.18
N GLU A 31 -29.70 -3.48 11.49
CA GLU A 31 -31.10 -3.68 11.11
C GLU A 31 -31.23 -4.82 10.08
N ASP A 32 -30.40 -4.83 9.03
CA ASP A 32 -30.35 -5.91 8.03
C ASP A 32 -30.11 -7.28 8.71
N ARG A 33 -29.19 -7.31 9.68
CA ARG A 33 -28.87 -8.52 10.45
C ARG A 33 -29.97 -8.94 11.43
N TRP A 34 -30.73 -7.99 11.97
CA TRP A 34 -31.89 -8.25 12.83
C TRP A 34 -33.07 -8.79 12.01
N LEU A 35 -33.38 -8.17 10.87
CA LEU A 35 -34.38 -8.64 9.91
C LEU A 35 -34.05 -10.06 9.40
N LEU A 36 -32.78 -10.34 9.10
CA LEU A 36 -32.33 -11.68 8.74
C LEU A 36 -32.59 -12.70 9.86
N SER A 37 -32.39 -12.33 11.13
CA SER A 37 -32.71 -13.22 12.25
C SER A 37 -34.21 -13.51 12.33
N GLN A 38 -35.06 -12.47 12.21
CA GLN A 38 -36.52 -12.65 12.25
C GLN A 38 -37.01 -13.57 11.13
N LEU A 39 -36.55 -13.37 9.89
CA LEU A 39 -36.89 -14.22 8.75
C LEU A 39 -36.45 -15.68 8.96
N LEU A 40 -35.27 -15.91 9.55
CA LEU A 40 -34.79 -17.25 9.87
C LEU A 40 -35.61 -17.92 10.99
N ASP A 41 -36.07 -17.15 11.97
CA ASP A 41 -36.90 -17.67 13.07
C ASP A 41 -38.35 -17.93 12.62
N GLU A 42 -38.90 -17.09 11.73
CA GLU A 42 -40.16 -17.33 11.02
C GLU A 42 -40.09 -18.62 10.17
N MET A 43 -39.01 -18.81 9.40
CA MET A 43 -38.80 -20.04 8.62
C MET A 43 -38.60 -21.29 9.49
N LYS A 44 -38.07 -21.16 10.71
CA LYS A 44 -37.97 -22.27 11.70
C LYS A 44 -39.30 -22.60 12.37
N SER A 45 -40.30 -21.72 12.31
CA SER A 45 -41.58 -21.87 13.00
C SER A 45 -42.33 -23.15 12.59
N PRO A 46 -42.96 -23.87 13.53
CA PRO A 46 -43.88 -24.97 13.19
C PRO A 46 -45.07 -24.53 12.33
N ALA A 47 -45.40 -23.24 12.30
CA ALA A 47 -46.47 -22.66 11.48
C ALA A 47 -45.98 -22.16 10.10
N ALA A 48 -44.71 -22.36 9.74
CA ALA A 48 -44.18 -21.96 8.45
C ALA A 48 -44.85 -22.76 7.31
N PRO A 49 -45.26 -22.13 6.18
CA PRO A 49 -46.01 -22.79 5.11
C PRO A 49 -45.22 -23.89 4.38
N LYS A 50 -43.89 -23.92 4.54
CA LYS A 50 -43.03 -25.03 4.12
C LYS A 50 -42.03 -25.33 5.26
N PRO A 51 -42.21 -26.41 6.03
CA PRO A 51 -41.31 -26.75 7.13
C PRO A 51 -39.88 -27.05 6.64
N LEU A 52 -38.87 -26.45 7.28
CA LEU A 52 -37.47 -26.71 6.97
C LEU A 52 -37.04 -28.15 7.34
N THR A 53 -36.28 -28.77 6.45
CA THR A 53 -35.60 -30.05 6.66
C THR A 53 -34.50 -29.96 7.74
N LYS A 54 -34.01 -31.11 8.21
CA LYS A 54 -32.96 -31.19 9.25
C LYS A 54 -31.65 -30.51 8.84
N SER A 55 -31.32 -30.50 7.55
CA SER A 55 -30.17 -29.78 6.97
C SER A 55 -30.43 -28.28 6.88
N GLU A 56 -31.58 -27.86 6.34
CA GLU A 56 -31.95 -26.43 6.24
C GLU A 56 -32.04 -25.76 7.63
N ARG A 57 -32.56 -26.45 8.66
CA ARG A 57 -32.56 -25.94 10.04
C ARG A 57 -31.13 -25.68 10.56
N ARG A 58 -30.22 -26.65 10.37
CA ARG A 58 -28.80 -26.50 10.74
C ARG A 58 -28.14 -25.36 9.99
N LEU A 59 -28.46 -25.16 8.71
CA LEU A 59 -27.98 -24.00 7.94
C LEU A 59 -28.55 -22.68 8.47
N ALA A 60 -29.84 -22.62 8.81
CA ALA A 60 -30.45 -21.45 9.43
C ALA A 60 -29.87 -21.13 10.84
N ASP A 61 -29.28 -22.11 11.52
CA ASP A 61 -28.50 -21.91 12.75
C ASP A 61 -27.06 -21.43 12.49
N VAL A 62 -26.50 -21.69 11.29
CA VAL A 62 -25.24 -21.09 10.81
C VAL A 62 -25.46 -19.64 10.38
N LEU A 63 -26.55 -19.35 9.66
CA LEU A 63 -26.85 -18.01 9.15
C LEU A 63 -27.20 -17.02 10.27
N ALA A 64 -27.92 -17.45 11.31
CA ALA A 64 -28.24 -16.63 12.47
C ALA A 64 -27.06 -16.44 13.45
N ALA A 65 -26.05 -17.31 13.40
CA ALA A 65 -24.97 -17.33 14.39
C ALA A 65 -24.13 -16.03 14.42
N PRO A 66 -23.63 -15.62 15.60
CA PRO A 66 -22.56 -14.64 15.70
C PRO A 66 -21.38 -14.99 14.79
N ARG A 67 -20.82 -13.97 14.13
CA ARG A 67 -19.65 -14.11 13.27
C ARG A 67 -18.51 -14.80 14.02
N GLY A 68 -17.87 -15.77 13.38
CA GLY A 68 -16.74 -16.49 13.97
C GLY A 68 -17.09 -17.64 14.90
N LYS A 69 -18.38 -17.92 15.13
CA LYS A 69 -18.80 -19.16 15.77
C LYS A 69 -18.29 -20.37 14.97
N LEU A 70 -17.71 -21.36 15.66
CA LEU A 70 -17.40 -22.65 15.07
C LEU A 70 -18.66 -23.51 14.97
N HIS A 71 -18.83 -24.18 13.83
CA HIS A 71 -19.94 -25.07 13.53
C HIS A 71 -19.45 -26.49 13.20
N PRO A 72 -20.24 -27.56 13.45
CA PRO A 72 -19.81 -28.91 13.10
C PRO A 72 -19.57 -29.07 11.59
N ALA A 73 -18.45 -29.66 11.19
CA ALA A 73 -18.09 -29.89 9.79
C ALA A 73 -19.16 -30.67 9.02
N SER A 74 -19.94 -31.53 9.69
CA SER A 74 -21.11 -32.22 9.11
C SER A 74 -22.23 -31.31 8.58
N VAL A 75 -22.21 -29.99 8.84
CA VAL A 75 -23.13 -29.02 8.21
C VAL A 75 -22.63 -28.57 6.83
N LEU A 76 -21.30 -28.51 6.64
CA LEU A 76 -20.67 -28.23 5.35
C LEU A 76 -20.57 -29.50 4.49
N LEU A 77 -20.06 -30.59 5.07
CA LEU A 77 -19.68 -31.80 4.35
C LEU A 77 -20.87 -32.68 3.95
N ASN A 78 -22.01 -32.61 4.66
CA ASN A 78 -23.20 -33.42 4.35
C ASN A 78 -24.16 -32.64 3.43
N GLY A 79 -23.75 -32.43 2.17
CA GLY A 79 -24.52 -31.67 1.18
C GLY A 79 -23.94 -31.80 -0.23
N ASP A 80 -24.04 -30.74 -1.02
CA ASP A 80 -23.44 -30.61 -2.36
C ASP A 80 -21.95 -30.23 -2.35
N TYR A 81 -21.34 -30.16 -1.15
CA TYR A 81 -19.97 -29.71 -0.95
C TYR A 81 -18.97 -30.56 -1.75
N SER A 82 -18.32 -29.91 -2.72
CA SER A 82 -17.39 -30.58 -3.63
C SER A 82 -16.20 -29.68 -3.97
N VAL A 83 -14.98 -30.15 -3.70
CA VAL A 83 -13.75 -29.43 -4.02
C VAL A 83 -13.56 -29.43 -5.55
N ARG A 84 -13.62 -28.24 -6.17
CA ARG A 84 -13.44 -28.05 -7.61
C ARG A 84 -11.96 -28.05 -8.02
N ARG A 85 -11.12 -27.34 -7.26
CA ARG A 85 -9.65 -27.28 -7.47
C ARG A 85 -8.90 -26.77 -6.23
N ARG A 86 -7.58 -26.92 -6.22
CA ARG A 86 -6.69 -26.22 -5.26
C ARG A 86 -6.35 -24.84 -5.83
N LEU A 87 -6.26 -23.83 -4.96
CA LEU A 87 -5.88 -22.46 -5.34
C LEU A 87 -4.46 -22.10 -4.86
N GLY A 88 -3.99 -22.71 -3.77
CA GLY A 88 -2.61 -22.58 -3.28
C GLY A 88 -2.50 -22.95 -1.81
N GLY A 89 -1.47 -23.70 -1.41
CA GLY A 89 -1.28 -24.13 -0.02
C GLY A 89 -2.52 -24.87 0.55
N ASN A 90 -3.11 -24.29 1.59
CA ASN A 90 -4.34 -24.78 2.24
C ASN A 90 -5.64 -24.28 1.60
N LEU A 91 -5.58 -23.37 0.62
CA LEU A 91 -6.73 -22.75 -0.04
C LEU A 91 -7.24 -23.61 -1.21
N LYS A 92 -8.55 -23.85 -1.23
CA LYS A 92 -9.29 -24.61 -2.24
C LYS A 92 -10.42 -23.74 -2.82
N GLU A 93 -10.81 -24.02 -4.06
CA GLU A 93 -12.14 -23.66 -4.56
C GLU A 93 -13.06 -24.84 -4.33
N ALA A 94 -14.18 -24.62 -3.66
CA ALA A 94 -15.20 -25.63 -3.41
C ALA A 94 -16.57 -25.08 -3.80
N HIS A 95 -17.43 -25.96 -4.31
CA HIS A 95 -18.82 -25.66 -4.60
C HIS A 95 -19.69 -26.10 -3.44
N TRP A 96 -20.65 -25.27 -3.04
CA TRP A 96 -21.56 -25.51 -1.91
C TRP A 96 -22.78 -24.60 -2.04
N MET A 97 -23.96 -25.07 -1.69
CA MET A 97 -25.24 -24.36 -1.85
C MET A 97 -25.47 -23.84 -3.29
N GLY A 98 -24.94 -24.53 -4.30
CA GLY A 98 -25.00 -24.12 -5.71
C GLY A 98 -24.00 -23.03 -6.14
N ASP A 99 -23.21 -22.46 -5.22
CA ASP A 99 -22.24 -21.39 -5.50
C ASP A 99 -20.78 -21.87 -5.41
N SER A 100 -19.81 -21.06 -5.88
CA SER A 100 -18.36 -21.36 -5.78
C SER A 100 -17.67 -20.48 -4.73
N PHE A 101 -17.17 -21.11 -3.66
CA PHE A 101 -16.49 -20.48 -2.53
C PHE A 101 -14.99 -20.77 -2.50
N ALA A 102 -14.22 -19.85 -1.91
CA ALA A 102 -12.86 -20.12 -1.48
C ALA A 102 -12.90 -20.69 -0.05
N VAL A 103 -12.20 -21.80 0.20
CA VAL A 103 -12.18 -22.48 1.51
C VAL A 103 -10.73 -22.75 1.92
N LYS A 104 -10.30 -22.23 3.08
CA LYS A 104 -9.04 -22.65 3.73
C LYS A 104 -9.30 -23.89 4.55
N HIS A 105 -8.45 -24.91 4.40
CA HIS A 105 -8.54 -26.18 5.12
C HIS A 105 -7.30 -26.41 5.98
N PHE A 106 -7.46 -26.32 7.29
CA PHE A 106 -6.40 -26.56 8.27
C PHE A 106 -6.57 -27.96 8.90
N ILE A 107 -5.46 -28.56 9.34
CA ILE A 107 -5.41 -29.89 9.95
C ILE A 107 -4.49 -29.81 11.17
N GLY A 108 -4.92 -30.34 12.31
CA GLY A 108 -4.19 -30.26 13.57
C GLY A 108 -4.63 -29.05 14.42
N ASP A 109 -3.70 -28.49 15.18
CA ASP A 109 -3.95 -27.28 15.95
C ASP A 109 -3.84 -26.04 15.05
N ALA A 110 -4.95 -25.30 14.95
CA ALA A 110 -5.10 -24.12 14.09
C ALA A 110 -6.18 -23.15 14.64
N GLU A 111 -6.53 -23.25 15.92
CA GLU A 111 -7.62 -22.46 16.51
C GLU A 111 -7.30 -20.95 16.46
N ALA A 112 -6.02 -20.60 16.65
CA ALA A 112 -5.54 -19.22 16.60
C ALA A 112 -5.72 -18.58 15.20
N GLU A 113 -5.31 -19.29 14.13
CA GLU A 113 -5.48 -18.87 12.75
C GLU A 113 -6.96 -18.68 12.40
N VAL A 114 -7.82 -19.63 12.79
CA VAL A 114 -9.26 -19.60 12.51
C VAL A 114 -9.95 -18.47 13.29
N SER A 115 -9.57 -18.26 14.55
CA SER A 115 -10.03 -17.14 15.37
C SER A 115 -9.62 -15.79 14.77
N MET A 116 -8.38 -15.66 14.30
CA MET A 116 -7.89 -14.42 13.67
C MET A 116 -8.54 -14.13 12.32
N LEU A 117 -8.83 -15.15 11.50
CA LEU A 117 -9.63 -15.00 10.27
C LEU A 117 -11.08 -14.60 10.55
N SER A 118 -11.60 -14.91 11.74
CA SER A 118 -12.99 -14.69 12.14
C SER A 118 -13.23 -13.30 12.76
N SER A 119 -12.27 -12.79 13.52
CA SER A 119 -12.39 -11.53 14.27
C SER A 119 -12.42 -10.29 13.36
N VAL A 120 -11.85 -10.36 12.16
CA VAL A 120 -11.78 -9.26 11.20
C VAL A 120 -12.96 -9.23 10.24
N ALA A 121 -13.41 -8.02 9.87
CA ALA A 121 -14.52 -7.76 8.96
C ALA A 121 -14.30 -6.47 8.15
N HIS A 122 -13.67 -6.57 6.97
CA HIS A 122 -13.42 -5.39 6.13
C HIS A 122 -13.40 -5.75 4.63
N PRO A 123 -13.96 -4.92 3.72
CA PRO A 123 -14.00 -5.23 2.29
C PRO A 123 -12.63 -5.51 1.65
N ASN A 124 -11.55 -4.88 2.12
CA ASN A 124 -10.19 -5.09 1.60
C ASN A 124 -9.32 -6.04 2.45
N VAL A 125 -9.93 -6.90 3.28
CA VAL A 125 -9.26 -8.00 3.99
C VAL A 125 -10.01 -9.29 3.67
N ALA A 126 -9.31 -10.36 3.29
CA ALA A 126 -9.91 -11.68 3.03
C ALA A 126 -10.10 -12.40 4.37
N HIS A 127 -11.35 -12.73 4.69
CA HIS A 127 -11.74 -13.10 6.05
C HIS A 127 -12.77 -14.23 6.06
N ALA A 128 -13.05 -14.80 7.24
CA ALA A 128 -14.05 -15.85 7.37
C ALA A 128 -15.48 -15.29 7.23
N ALA A 129 -16.28 -15.92 6.37
CA ALA A 129 -17.74 -15.83 6.43
C ALA A 129 -18.29 -16.84 7.43
N TYR A 130 -17.84 -18.10 7.33
CA TYR A 130 -18.26 -19.21 8.18
C TYR A 130 -17.07 -20.12 8.52
N CYS A 131 -17.03 -20.64 9.75
CA CYS A 131 -15.98 -21.52 10.23
C CYS A 131 -16.57 -22.84 10.71
N PHE A 132 -16.05 -23.95 10.18
CA PHE A 132 -16.47 -25.30 10.55
C PHE A 132 -15.31 -26.11 11.13
N HIS A 133 -15.62 -27.02 12.03
CA HIS A 133 -14.66 -27.84 12.78
C HIS A 133 -15.11 -29.31 12.85
N ASP A 134 -14.15 -30.22 12.69
CA ASP A 134 -14.29 -31.66 12.88
C ASP A 134 -13.43 -32.09 14.08
N GLU A 135 -14.07 -32.38 15.21
CA GLU A 135 -13.39 -32.64 16.50
C GLU A 135 -12.63 -33.97 16.49
N GLU A 136 -13.17 -34.99 15.82
CA GLU A 136 -12.57 -36.32 15.72
C GLU A 136 -11.30 -36.30 14.86
N ARG A 137 -11.32 -35.54 13.76
CA ARG A 137 -10.22 -35.46 12.79
C ARG A 137 -9.26 -34.29 13.04
N LYS A 138 -9.65 -33.33 13.88
CA LYS A 138 -8.98 -32.03 14.08
C LYS A 138 -8.80 -31.27 12.76
N GLU A 139 -9.87 -31.17 11.98
CA GLU A 139 -9.89 -30.46 10.70
C GLU A 139 -10.76 -29.19 10.79
N TYR A 140 -10.24 -28.06 10.32
CA TYR A 140 -10.98 -26.81 10.25
C TYR A 140 -11.21 -26.40 8.79
N PHE A 141 -12.45 -26.02 8.47
CA PHE A 141 -12.84 -25.52 7.15
C PHE A 141 -13.35 -24.08 7.29
N VAL A 142 -12.57 -23.12 6.83
CA VAL A 142 -12.93 -21.70 6.84
C VAL A 142 -13.41 -21.30 5.46
N VAL A 143 -14.72 -21.05 5.33
CA VAL A 143 -15.33 -20.49 4.13
C VAL A 143 -15.03 -18.99 4.11
N MET A 144 -14.27 -18.55 3.10
CA MET A 144 -13.84 -17.16 2.96
C MET A 144 -14.97 -16.28 2.41
N ASP A 145 -14.94 -14.99 2.73
CA ASP A 145 -15.95 -14.00 2.34
C ASP A 145 -16.09 -13.78 0.84
N GLN A 146 -15.05 -14.06 0.05
CA GLN A 146 -15.14 -14.00 -1.39
C GLN A 146 -14.13 -14.92 -2.08
N LEU A 147 -14.59 -15.66 -3.11
CA LEU A 147 -13.71 -16.26 -4.09
C LEU A 147 -13.04 -15.17 -4.95
N MET A 148 -11.73 -15.01 -4.79
CA MET A 148 -10.86 -14.12 -5.56
C MET A 148 -10.21 -14.88 -6.74
N ALA A 149 -9.68 -14.18 -7.74
CA ALA A 149 -9.25 -14.79 -9.00
C ALA A 149 -7.80 -15.32 -8.99
N LYS A 150 -6.86 -14.55 -8.42
CA LYS A 150 -5.44 -14.86 -8.24
C LYS A 150 -4.79 -13.86 -7.28
N ASP A 151 -3.51 -14.01 -6.97
CA ASP A 151 -2.72 -13.03 -6.22
C ASP A 151 -2.23 -11.85 -7.09
N LEU A 152 -1.69 -10.82 -6.46
CA LEU A 152 -1.27 -9.58 -7.12
C LEU A 152 0.03 -9.75 -7.92
N GLY A 153 0.97 -10.58 -7.47
CA GLY A 153 2.22 -10.83 -8.20
C GLY A 153 1.95 -11.54 -9.53
N SER A 154 1.13 -12.59 -9.50
CA SER A 154 0.62 -13.26 -10.70
C SER A 154 -0.15 -12.31 -11.62
N TYR A 155 -0.94 -11.37 -11.06
CA TYR A 155 -1.71 -10.42 -11.86
C TYR A 155 -0.87 -9.30 -12.47
N VAL A 156 0.13 -8.78 -11.75
CA VAL A 156 1.13 -7.84 -12.30
C VAL A 156 1.89 -8.52 -13.44
N LYS A 157 2.37 -9.76 -13.24
CA LYS A 157 3.12 -10.52 -14.24
C LYS A 157 2.31 -10.86 -15.51
N GLU A 158 0.99 -11.01 -15.39
CA GLU A 158 0.06 -11.19 -16.51
C GLU A 158 -0.21 -9.88 -17.28
N MET A 159 -0.26 -8.75 -16.57
CA MET A 159 -0.60 -7.44 -17.15
C MET A 159 0.64 -6.71 -17.71
N SER A 160 1.83 -7.00 -17.18
CA SER A 160 3.12 -6.63 -17.75
C SER A 160 3.46 -7.50 -18.98
N SER A 161 4.09 -6.90 -19.99
CA SER A 161 4.63 -7.64 -21.14
C SER A 161 5.87 -6.95 -21.72
N PRO A 162 6.67 -7.59 -22.59
CA PRO A 162 7.83 -6.95 -23.23
C PRO A 162 7.50 -5.65 -23.99
N ARG A 163 6.23 -5.47 -24.42
CA ARG A 163 5.73 -4.25 -25.08
C ARG A 163 5.03 -3.27 -24.13
N ARG A 164 4.70 -3.70 -22.91
CA ARG A 164 3.93 -2.93 -21.91
C ARG A 164 4.56 -3.13 -20.54
N ARG A 165 5.56 -2.32 -20.22
CA ARG A 165 6.31 -2.41 -18.95
C ARG A 165 5.50 -1.92 -17.74
N ILE A 166 4.57 -0.99 -17.92
CA ILE A 166 3.71 -0.48 -16.84
C ILE A 166 2.40 -1.31 -16.82
N PRO A 167 2.08 -2.02 -15.73
CA PRO A 167 0.99 -3.00 -15.70
C PRO A 167 -0.41 -2.38 -15.66
N PHE A 168 -0.56 -1.14 -15.18
CA PHE A 168 -1.86 -0.49 -14.97
C PHE A 168 -1.84 0.99 -15.38
N PRO A 169 -2.97 1.56 -15.83
CA PRO A 169 -3.16 3.01 -15.83
C PRO A 169 -2.93 3.56 -14.41
N LEU A 170 -2.33 4.75 -14.30
CA LEU A 170 -1.87 5.28 -13.01
C LEU A 170 -2.98 5.38 -11.96
N VAL A 171 -4.20 5.76 -12.37
CA VAL A 171 -5.38 5.85 -11.49
C VAL A 171 -5.86 4.48 -10.98
N VAL A 172 -5.57 3.40 -11.70
CA VAL A 172 -5.85 2.01 -11.30
C VAL A 172 -4.78 1.53 -10.31
N ALA A 173 -3.50 1.81 -10.58
CA ALA A 173 -2.41 1.50 -9.63
C ALA A 173 -2.66 2.18 -8.26
N VAL A 174 -2.96 3.49 -8.25
CA VAL A 174 -3.33 4.23 -7.04
C VAL A 174 -4.58 3.65 -6.36
N HIS A 175 -5.51 3.05 -7.10
CA HIS A 175 -6.68 2.38 -6.52
C HIS A 175 -6.38 1.03 -5.89
N ILE A 176 -5.40 0.29 -6.41
CA ILE A 176 -4.89 -0.93 -5.78
C ILE A 176 -4.15 -0.55 -4.49
N MET A 177 -3.24 0.44 -4.55
CA MET A 177 -2.52 0.97 -3.39
C MET A 177 -3.48 1.43 -2.28
N LEU A 178 -4.53 2.20 -2.62
CA LEU A 178 -5.51 2.70 -1.65
C LEU A 178 -6.36 1.58 -1.03
N GLN A 179 -6.68 0.52 -1.78
CA GLN A 179 -7.43 -0.62 -1.24
C GLN A 179 -6.56 -1.45 -0.27
N ILE A 180 -5.30 -1.71 -0.61
CA ILE A 180 -4.35 -2.39 0.31
C ILE A 180 -4.15 -1.54 1.57
N ALA A 181 -3.91 -0.23 1.42
CA ALA A 181 -3.72 0.69 2.54
C ALA A 181 -4.93 0.70 3.48
N ARG A 182 -6.16 0.68 2.97
CA ARG A 182 -7.38 0.57 3.79
C ARG A 182 -7.51 -0.78 4.51
N GLY A 183 -7.06 -1.87 3.88
CA GLY A 183 -6.98 -3.19 4.52
C GLY A 183 -6.03 -3.16 5.73
N MET A 184 -4.83 -2.59 5.54
CA MET A 184 -3.83 -2.46 6.60
C MET A 184 -4.22 -1.45 7.69
N GLU A 185 -4.83 -0.31 7.33
CA GLU A 185 -5.40 0.67 8.27
C GLU A 185 -6.41 0.00 9.22
N TYR A 186 -7.27 -0.87 8.68
CA TYR A 186 -8.22 -1.65 9.47
C TYR A 186 -7.54 -2.69 10.37
N LEU A 187 -6.57 -3.47 9.85
CA LEU A 187 -5.85 -4.47 10.67
C LEU A 187 -5.10 -3.81 11.84
N HIS A 188 -4.39 -2.70 11.58
CA HIS A 188 -3.62 -1.96 12.60
C HIS A 188 -4.51 -1.25 13.64
N ALA A 189 -5.71 -0.80 13.26
CA ALA A 189 -6.70 -0.32 14.20
C ALA A 189 -7.11 -1.42 15.21
N ASN A 190 -7.26 -2.66 14.73
CA ASN A 190 -7.56 -3.85 15.54
C ASN A 190 -6.30 -4.51 16.18
N LYS A 191 -5.13 -3.87 16.10
CA LYS A 191 -3.84 -4.36 16.63
C LYS A 191 -3.35 -5.70 16.04
N ILE A 192 -3.81 -6.02 14.84
CA ILE A 192 -3.28 -7.13 14.03
C ILE A 192 -2.22 -6.56 13.09
N TYR A 193 -0.97 -7.00 13.21
CA TYR A 193 0.11 -6.70 12.27
C TYR A 193 0.29 -7.88 11.32
N HIS A 194 0.52 -7.64 10.03
CA HIS A 194 0.53 -8.70 9.03
C HIS A 194 1.87 -9.43 8.97
N GLY A 195 2.99 -8.71 9.12
CA GLY A 195 4.36 -9.25 9.21
C GLY A 195 4.93 -9.79 7.89
N GLU A 196 4.13 -10.49 7.10
CA GLU A 196 4.49 -11.09 5.79
C GLU A 196 3.75 -10.41 4.61
N LEU A 197 3.47 -9.10 4.67
CA LEU A 197 2.79 -8.39 3.56
C LEU A 197 3.63 -8.41 2.27
N ASN A 198 3.10 -8.99 1.20
CA ASN A 198 3.76 -9.10 -0.11
C ASN A 198 2.70 -9.30 -1.23
N PRO A 199 3.05 -9.26 -2.53
CA PRO A 199 2.08 -9.39 -3.62
C PRO A 199 1.30 -10.72 -3.63
N SER A 200 1.95 -11.83 -3.26
CA SER A 200 1.31 -13.14 -3.14
C SER A 200 0.22 -13.17 -2.05
N ASN A 201 0.38 -12.32 -1.03
CA ASN A 201 -0.55 -12.10 0.08
C ASN A 201 -1.60 -10.99 -0.19
N VAL A 202 -1.66 -10.45 -1.42
CA VAL A 202 -2.76 -9.56 -1.86
C VAL A 202 -3.56 -10.27 -2.96
N LEU A 203 -4.79 -10.67 -2.64
CA LEU A 203 -5.69 -11.33 -3.57
C LEU A 203 -6.41 -10.30 -4.46
N VAL A 204 -6.57 -10.63 -5.74
CA VAL A 204 -7.13 -9.77 -6.78
C VAL A 204 -8.37 -10.40 -7.41
N LYS A 205 -9.39 -9.58 -7.68
CA LYS A 205 -10.58 -9.92 -8.46
C LYS A 205 -10.89 -8.79 -9.45
N PRO A 206 -10.73 -9.01 -10.76
CA PRO A 206 -11.17 -8.05 -11.78
C PRO A 206 -12.65 -7.73 -11.64
N ARG A 207 -13.03 -6.47 -11.88
CA ARG A 207 -14.44 -6.11 -11.99
C ARG A 207 -14.97 -6.54 -13.36
N GLN A 208 -16.29 -6.71 -13.46
CA GLN A 208 -16.97 -7.01 -14.73
C GLN A 208 -16.95 -5.82 -15.72
N GLN A 209 -16.62 -4.62 -15.25
CA GLN A 209 -16.52 -3.40 -16.05
C GLN A 209 -15.18 -3.39 -16.83
N PRO A 210 -15.16 -2.98 -18.11
CA PRO A 210 -13.96 -3.02 -18.97
C PRO A 210 -12.93 -1.92 -18.66
N ASP A 211 -13.09 -1.18 -17.57
CA ASP A 211 -12.25 -0.03 -17.19
C ASP A 211 -10.93 -0.42 -16.48
N GLY A 212 -10.61 -1.72 -16.45
CA GLY A 212 -9.35 -2.26 -15.92
C GLY A 212 -9.19 -2.19 -14.40
N TYR A 213 -10.15 -1.63 -13.67
CA TYR A 213 -10.11 -1.60 -12.21
C TYR A 213 -10.37 -2.98 -11.60
N VAL A 214 -9.62 -3.29 -10.55
CA VAL A 214 -9.77 -4.52 -9.76
C VAL A 214 -10.17 -4.23 -8.32
N HIS A 215 -10.87 -5.18 -7.71
CA HIS A 215 -11.01 -5.27 -6.26
C HIS A 215 -9.85 -6.08 -5.68
N VAL A 216 -9.30 -5.66 -4.54
CA VAL A 216 -8.23 -6.41 -3.86
C VAL A 216 -8.50 -6.59 -2.36
N LYS A 217 -7.98 -7.70 -1.81
CA LYS A 217 -8.08 -8.09 -0.41
C LYS A 217 -6.71 -8.54 0.12
N VAL A 218 -6.29 -8.01 1.26
CA VAL A 218 -5.11 -8.50 2.01
C VAL A 218 -5.44 -9.85 2.66
N ALA A 219 -4.52 -10.83 2.59
CA ALA A 219 -4.70 -12.19 3.07
C ALA A 219 -3.40 -12.75 3.68
N GLY A 220 -3.47 -13.77 4.54
CA GLY A 220 -2.27 -14.39 5.12
C GLY A 220 -1.78 -13.74 6.41
N PHE A 221 -2.45 -12.69 6.88
CA PHE A 221 -2.23 -12.05 8.19
C PHE A 221 -2.52 -13.00 9.37
N GLU A 222 -3.23 -14.11 9.15
CA GLU A 222 -3.53 -15.08 10.21
C GLU A 222 -2.29 -15.89 10.67
N ARG A 223 -1.22 -15.89 9.87
CA ARG A 223 0.02 -16.63 10.14
C ARG A 223 0.79 -15.98 11.29
N PRO A 224 1.16 -16.72 12.35
CA PRO A 224 1.85 -16.10 13.49
C PRO A 224 3.21 -15.50 13.08
N ALA A 225 3.43 -14.26 13.52
CA ALA A 225 4.66 -13.50 13.34
C ALA A 225 5.94 -14.33 13.64
N GLY A 226 6.79 -14.52 12.63
CA GLY A 226 8.03 -15.30 12.74
C GLY A 226 7.90 -16.82 12.51
N THR A 227 6.72 -17.34 12.17
CA THR A 227 6.58 -18.75 11.76
C THR A 227 7.14 -18.98 10.35
N VAL A 228 8.47 -19.10 10.26
CA VAL A 228 9.19 -19.48 9.04
C VAL A 228 8.90 -20.95 8.71
N THR A 229 7.69 -21.20 8.22
CA THR A 229 7.30 -22.49 7.65
C THR A 229 8.22 -22.79 6.47
N ASN A 230 8.91 -23.93 6.47
CA ASN A 230 9.69 -24.44 5.33
C ASN A 230 8.82 -24.76 4.07
N GLY A 231 7.58 -24.26 3.99
CA GLY A 231 6.60 -24.48 2.93
C GLY A 231 7.03 -24.00 1.54
N ALA A 232 8.04 -23.15 1.43
CA ALA A 232 8.72 -22.87 0.16
C ALA A 232 9.26 -24.15 -0.52
N LYS A 233 9.60 -25.19 0.26
CA LYS A 233 10.00 -26.51 -0.24
C LYS A 233 8.82 -27.40 -0.63
N ALA A 234 7.60 -27.11 -0.18
CA ALA A 234 6.42 -27.94 -0.41
C ALA A 234 5.76 -27.73 -1.78
N SER A 235 6.08 -26.65 -2.50
CA SER A 235 5.57 -26.37 -3.85
C SER A 235 6.52 -26.82 -4.98
N ALA A 236 7.56 -27.59 -4.68
CA ALA A 236 8.61 -27.95 -5.64
C ALA A 236 8.25 -29.13 -6.58
N ASN A 237 7.23 -29.93 -6.27
CA ASN A 237 6.85 -31.13 -7.05
C ASN A 237 5.92 -30.84 -8.25
N GLY A 238 5.93 -29.61 -8.78
CA GLY A 238 5.20 -29.21 -9.98
C GLY A 238 6.14 -28.74 -11.09
N ASN A 239 6.55 -29.66 -11.97
CA ASN A 239 7.34 -29.43 -13.20
C ASN A 239 8.43 -28.35 -13.11
N ALA A 240 9.63 -28.75 -12.67
CA ALA A 240 10.84 -27.92 -12.62
C ALA A 240 11.46 -27.59 -14.00
N ASN A 241 10.65 -27.15 -14.96
CA ASN A 241 11.03 -26.76 -16.33
C ASN A 241 10.58 -25.32 -16.71
N ALA A 242 10.37 -24.46 -15.70
CA ALA A 242 10.18 -23.02 -15.87
C ALA A 242 11.41 -22.29 -15.31
N ALA A 243 12.46 -22.14 -16.12
CA ALA A 243 13.72 -21.54 -15.68
C ALA A 243 13.66 -20.00 -15.66
N GLY A 244 13.82 -19.39 -14.47
CA GLY A 244 13.97 -17.95 -14.30
C GLY A 244 13.46 -17.45 -12.95
N ALA A 245 14.38 -17.26 -11.99
CA ALA A 245 14.14 -17.01 -10.56
C ALA A 245 13.37 -18.14 -9.83
N GLY A 246 13.57 -18.39 -8.54
CA GLY A 246 14.46 -17.71 -7.58
C GLY A 246 14.04 -18.05 -6.16
N GLY A 247 14.51 -19.18 -5.62
CA GLY A 247 14.26 -19.50 -4.21
C GLY A 247 15.01 -18.51 -3.31
N ASP A 248 14.36 -18.08 -2.22
CA ASP A 248 14.82 -17.09 -1.21
C ASP A 248 14.49 -15.59 -1.49
N ASP A 249 13.70 -15.29 -2.53
CA ASP A 249 13.30 -13.90 -2.87
C ASP A 249 12.30 -13.22 -1.90
N THR A 250 11.83 -13.89 -0.83
CA THR A 250 10.90 -13.27 0.13
C THR A 250 11.53 -12.11 0.91
N CYS A 251 12.86 -12.07 1.03
CA CYS A 251 13.56 -11.09 1.87
C CYS A 251 13.42 -9.63 1.39
N ILE A 252 13.12 -9.39 0.10
CA ILE A 252 12.99 -8.04 -0.47
C ILE A 252 11.79 -7.24 0.09
N TRP A 253 10.76 -7.95 0.58
CA TRP A 253 9.54 -7.35 1.12
C TRP A 253 9.67 -6.96 2.60
N TYR A 254 10.67 -7.48 3.32
CA TYR A 254 10.84 -7.24 4.75
C TYR A 254 11.61 -5.95 5.04
N ALA A 255 11.21 -5.27 6.12
CA ALA A 255 11.89 -4.07 6.60
C ALA A 255 13.29 -4.40 7.16
N PRO A 256 14.25 -3.44 7.10
CA PRO A 256 15.62 -3.66 7.59
C PRO A 256 15.69 -4.20 9.02
N GLU A 257 14.87 -3.69 9.94
CA GLU A 257 14.81 -4.08 11.34
C GLU A 257 14.21 -5.49 11.57
N VAL A 258 13.46 -6.02 10.60
CA VAL A 258 12.99 -7.41 10.59
C VAL A 258 14.11 -8.33 10.10
N LEU A 259 14.83 -7.91 9.05
CA LEU A 259 15.98 -8.63 8.49
C LEU A 259 17.21 -8.66 9.42
N GLU A 260 17.34 -7.70 10.33
CA GLU A 260 18.55 -7.55 11.16
C GLU A 260 18.73 -8.67 12.18
N HIS A 261 17.65 -9.14 12.81
CA HIS A 261 17.72 -10.22 13.81
C HIS A 261 16.49 -11.14 13.76
N GLN A 262 16.46 -11.96 12.71
CA GLN A 262 15.53 -13.08 12.50
C GLN A 262 15.38 -13.92 13.79
N GLY A 263 14.15 -14.20 14.23
CA GLY A 263 13.86 -15.08 15.37
C GLY A 263 13.15 -14.47 16.60
N SER A 264 12.98 -13.14 16.68
CA SER A 264 12.12 -12.49 17.70
C SER A 264 10.74 -12.16 17.13
N ARG A 265 9.69 -12.38 17.93
CA ARG A 265 8.30 -12.07 17.55
C ARG A 265 8.04 -10.56 17.49
N ASP A 266 8.71 -9.78 18.35
CA ASP A 266 8.36 -8.40 18.72
C ASP A 266 8.60 -7.33 17.65
N ARG A 267 9.11 -7.70 16.46
CA ARG A 267 9.50 -6.74 15.40
C ARG A 267 8.58 -6.66 14.20
N HIS A 268 7.50 -7.45 14.18
CA HIS A 268 6.43 -7.32 13.19
C HIS A 268 5.49 -6.18 13.62
N THR A 269 5.90 -4.94 13.33
CA THR A 269 5.23 -3.72 13.78
C THR A 269 4.40 -3.06 12.67
N GLU A 270 3.54 -2.10 13.04
CA GLU A 270 2.92 -1.13 12.12
C GLU A 270 3.89 -0.64 11.03
N LYS A 271 5.11 -0.26 11.46
CA LYS A 271 6.10 0.38 10.59
C LYS A 271 6.82 -0.61 9.67
N ALA A 272 6.89 -1.89 10.04
CA ALA A 272 7.40 -2.94 9.16
C ALA A 272 6.42 -3.18 8.00
N ASP A 273 5.12 -3.32 8.29
CA ASP A 273 4.07 -3.48 7.27
C ASP A 273 4.03 -2.28 6.29
N VAL A 274 4.26 -1.05 6.77
CA VAL A 274 4.34 0.16 5.91
C VAL A 274 5.52 0.10 4.94
N TYR A 275 6.66 -0.48 5.34
CA TYR A 275 7.80 -0.70 4.44
C TYR A 275 7.45 -1.75 3.38
N SER A 276 6.84 -2.87 3.78
CA SER A 276 6.43 -3.93 2.86
C SER A 276 5.41 -3.43 1.83
N PHE A 277 4.46 -2.60 2.25
CA PHE A 277 3.55 -1.87 1.37
C PHE A 277 4.29 -0.94 0.39
N ALA A 278 5.38 -0.30 0.80
CA ALA A 278 6.19 0.53 -0.08
C ALA A 278 6.84 -0.28 -1.22
N MET A 279 7.23 -1.53 -0.95
CA MET A 279 7.77 -2.41 -2.00
C MET A 279 6.70 -2.86 -2.99
N ILE A 280 5.47 -3.14 -2.53
CA ILE A 280 4.32 -3.39 -3.42
C ILE A 280 4.00 -2.12 -4.23
N CYS A 281 4.12 -0.93 -3.64
CA CYS A 281 3.95 0.34 -4.37
C CYS A 281 5.00 0.53 -5.47
N PHE A 282 6.26 0.14 -5.22
CA PHE A 282 7.31 0.17 -6.25
C PHE A 282 6.95 -0.74 -7.44
N GLU A 283 6.56 -1.98 -7.19
CA GLU A 283 6.15 -2.93 -8.23
C GLU A 283 4.94 -2.40 -9.02
N LEU A 284 3.89 -1.92 -8.35
CA LEU A 284 2.69 -1.36 -9.00
C LEU A 284 2.97 -0.14 -9.89
N LEU A 285 3.99 0.65 -9.57
CA LEU A 285 4.36 1.87 -10.30
C LEU A 285 5.41 1.64 -11.40
N THR A 286 6.12 0.51 -11.39
CA THR A 286 7.23 0.23 -12.32
C THR A 286 7.03 -1.02 -13.20
N GLY A 287 6.19 -1.96 -12.76
CA GLY A 287 6.03 -3.29 -13.35
C GLY A 287 7.21 -4.24 -13.11
N LYS A 288 8.18 -3.85 -12.27
CA LYS A 288 9.37 -4.64 -11.92
C LYS A 288 9.30 -5.17 -10.49
N VAL A 289 9.95 -6.31 -10.25
CA VAL A 289 10.18 -6.80 -8.90
C VAL A 289 11.21 -5.88 -8.20
N PRO A 290 11.05 -5.55 -6.90
CA PRO A 290 12.06 -4.79 -6.17
C PRO A 290 13.45 -5.45 -6.28
N PHE A 291 14.47 -4.64 -6.59
CA PHE A 291 15.86 -5.08 -6.78
C PHE A 291 16.14 -6.03 -7.97
N GLU A 292 15.18 -6.24 -8.90
CA GLU A 292 15.33 -7.12 -10.08
C GLU A 292 16.56 -6.80 -10.96
N ASP A 293 16.93 -5.53 -11.09
CA ASP A 293 18.09 -5.09 -11.87
C ASP A 293 19.44 -5.37 -11.17
N ASN A 294 19.45 -5.68 -9.87
CA ASN A 294 20.68 -5.92 -9.12
C ASN A 294 21.16 -7.37 -9.31
N HIS A 295 22.37 -7.55 -9.83
CA HIS A 295 23.01 -8.86 -10.05
C HIS A 295 23.43 -9.60 -8.75
N LEU A 296 22.73 -9.36 -7.63
CA LEU A 296 23.06 -9.84 -6.29
C LEU A 296 21.82 -10.47 -5.64
N GLN A 297 21.68 -11.79 -5.76
CA GLN A 297 20.58 -12.57 -5.18
C GLN A 297 20.91 -13.11 -3.77
N GLY A 298 19.86 -13.42 -3.00
CA GLY A 298 19.92 -14.07 -1.69
C GLY A 298 20.62 -13.23 -0.61
N ASP A 299 21.57 -13.86 0.07
CA ASP A 299 22.21 -13.36 1.29
C ASP A 299 22.96 -12.01 1.14
N LYS A 300 23.19 -11.55 -0.09
CA LYS A 300 23.74 -10.21 -0.41
C LYS A 300 22.64 -9.14 -0.40
N THR A 301 21.45 -9.45 -0.92
CA THR A 301 20.29 -8.55 -0.97
C THR A 301 19.88 -8.12 0.45
N SER A 302 19.81 -9.07 1.38
CA SER A 302 19.47 -8.79 2.79
C SER A 302 20.51 -7.90 3.50
N LYS A 303 21.79 -8.00 3.12
CA LYS A 303 22.88 -7.15 3.65
C LYS A 303 22.78 -5.74 3.05
N ASN A 304 22.54 -5.62 1.76
CA ASN A 304 22.38 -4.32 1.10
C ASN A 304 21.14 -3.54 1.59
N ILE A 305 19.99 -4.21 1.78
CA ILE A 305 18.76 -3.58 2.31
C ILE A 305 19.00 -2.96 3.70
N ARG A 306 19.76 -3.66 4.56
CA ARG A 306 20.20 -3.18 5.88
C ARG A 306 21.23 -2.05 5.78
N ALA A 307 22.13 -2.09 4.80
CA ALA A 307 23.04 -1.00 4.47
C ALA A 307 22.35 0.22 3.81
N GLY A 308 21.03 0.19 3.61
CA GLY A 308 20.23 1.31 3.10
C GLY A 308 19.94 1.29 1.61
N GLU A 309 20.30 0.23 0.87
CA GLU A 309 19.94 0.10 -0.55
C GLU A 309 18.41 0.06 -0.73
N ARG A 310 17.92 0.78 -1.75
CA ARG A 310 16.50 0.86 -2.14
C ARG A 310 16.41 0.85 -3.67
N PRO A 311 15.36 0.26 -4.25
CA PRO A 311 15.26 0.13 -5.70
C PRO A 311 15.02 1.50 -6.36
N LEU A 312 15.57 1.68 -7.57
CA LEU A 312 15.52 2.95 -8.29
C LEU A 312 14.27 3.06 -9.15
N PHE A 313 13.52 4.15 -8.98
CA PHE A 313 12.40 4.48 -9.85
C PHE A 313 12.89 5.01 -11.21
N PRO A 314 12.22 4.68 -12.33
CA PRO A 314 12.49 5.31 -13.62
C PRO A 314 12.12 6.81 -13.57
N PHE A 315 12.76 7.62 -14.41
CA PHE A 315 12.55 9.08 -14.47
C PHE A 315 11.08 9.48 -14.72
N GLN A 316 10.36 8.63 -15.46
CA GLN A 316 8.94 8.79 -15.82
C GLN A 316 7.98 8.54 -14.64
N ALA A 317 8.45 8.01 -13.50
CA ALA A 317 7.60 7.74 -12.35
C ALA A 317 7.09 9.05 -11.70
N PRO A 318 5.77 9.22 -11.47
CA PRO A 318 5.22 10.47 -10.95
C PRO A 318 5.80 10.86 -9.58
N LYS A 319 6.47 12.02 -9.53
CA LYS A 319 7.30 12.46 -8.38
C LYS A 319 6.57 12.41 -7.04
N TYR A 320 5.29 12.75 -6.99
CA TYR A 320 4.46 12.75 -5.78
C TYR A 320 4.16 11.33 -5.25
N LEU A 321 4.02 10.34 -6.13
CA LEU A 321 3.88 8.94 -5.73
C LEU A 321 5.23 8.34 -5.33
N VAL A 322 6.30 8.68 -6.04
CA VAL A 322 7.68 8.33 -5.66
C VAL A 322 8.03 8.90 -4.28
N ALA A 323 7.64 10.14 -3.96
CA ALA A 323 7.85 10.75 -2.65
C ALA A 323 7.11 9.99 -1.54
N LEU A 324 5.82 9.67 -1.73
CA LEU A 324 5.04 8.86 -0.79
C LEU A 324 5.68 7.48 -0.56
N THR A 325 6.04 6.76 -1.62
CA THR A 325 6.66 5.43 -1.50
C THR A 325 8.02 5.50 -0.80
N LYS A 326 8.86 6.50 -1.14
CA LYS A 326 10.14 6.73 -0.45
C LYS A 326 9.98 7.08 1.03
N ARG A 327 8.91 7.80 1.40
CA ARG A 327 8.59 8.10 2.80
C ARG A 327 8.09 6.86 3.56
N CYS A 328 7.45 5.91 2.87
CA CYS A 328 7.02 4.64 3.46
C CYS A 328 8.18 3.65 3.67
N TRP A 329 9.23 3.63 2.84
CA TRP A 329 10.40 2.73 3.02
C TRP A 329 11.59 3.35 3.78
N HIS A 330 11.36 4.46 4.49
CA HIS A 330 12.40 5.22 5.18
C HIS A 330 13.21 4.33 6.15
N ALA A 331 14.51 4.61 6.33
CA ALA A 331 15.39 3.81 7.19
C ALA A 331 14.87 3.75 8.63
N ASP A 332 14.85 4.89 9.34
CA ASP A 332 14.17 5.05 10.63
C ASP A 332 12.66 4.70 10.47
N PRO A 333 12.14 3.68 11.19
CA PRO A 333 10.73 3.31 11.18
C PRO A 333 9.78 4.41 11.69
N ALA A 334 10.23 5.30 12.60
CA ALA A 334 9.39 6.36 13.14
C ALA A 334 9.02 7.42 12.10
N GLN A 335 9.84 7.62 11.06
CA GLN A 335 9.51 8.49 9.94
C GLN A 335 8.41 7.93 9.03
N ARG A 336 8.18 6.61 9.02
CA ARG A 336 7.24 5.95 8.11
C ARG A 336 5.79 6.31 8.52
N PRO A 337 4.96 6.83 7.59
CA PRO A 337 3.62 7.32 7.93
C PRO A 337 2.69 6.16 8.31
N PRO A 338 1.78 6.32 9.28
CA PRO A 338 0.76 5.31 9.56
C PRO A 338 -0.17 5.13 8.35
N PHE A 339 -0.76 3.94 8.19
CA PHE A 339 -1.66 3.68 7.06
C PHE A 339 -2.84 4.65 6.95
N ALA A 340 -3.30 5.23 8.06
CA ALA A 340 -4.33 6.28 8.03
C ALA A 340 -3.89 7.56 7.28
N SER A 341 -2.63 7.96 7.41
CA SER A 341 -2.04 9.07 6.62
C SER A 341 -1.88 8.66 5.15
N VAL A 342 -1.41 7.44 4.89
CA VAL A 342 -1.26 6.88 3.53
C VAL A 342 -2.62 6.84 2.80
N CYS A 343 -3.69 6.42 3.49
CA CYS A 343 -5.06 6.42 2.98
C CYS A 343 -5.56 7.82 2.64
N ARG A 344 -5.27 8.84 3.46
CA ARG A 344 -5.63 10.23 3.16
C ARG A 344 -4.89 10.75 1.92
N VAL A 345 -3.56 10.60 1.88
CA VAL A 345 -2.73 11.05 0.75
C VAL A 345 -3.13 10.36 -0.55
N LEU A 346 -3.25 9.02 -0.58
CA LEU A 346 -3.62 8.27 -1.79
C LEU A 346 -5.04 8.60 -2.28
N ARG A 347 -5.97 8.90 -1.38
CA ARG A 347 -7.32 9.34 -1.75
C ARG A 347 -7.30 10.74 -2.37
N TYR A 348 -6.43 11.62 -1.89
CA TYR A 348 -6.23 12.93 -2.50
C TYR A 348 -5.53 12.85 -3.86
N VAL A 349 -4.52 12.00 -4.00
CA VAL A 349 -3.91 11.66 -5.31
C VAL A 349 -4.95 11.08 -6.27
N LYS A 350 -5.83 10.16 -5.83
CA LYS A 350 -6.91 9.63 -6.68
C LYS A 350 -7.83 10.75 -7.16
N ARG A 351 -8.21 11.70 -6.30
CA ARG A 351 -8.99 12.88 -6.72
C ARG A 351 -8.26 13.70 -7.78
N PHE A 352 -6.97 13.96 -7.60
CA PHE A 352 -6.16 14.69 -8.59
C PHE A 352 -6.15 13.96 -9.94
N LEU A 353 -5.87 12.65 -9.97
CA LEU A 353 -5.84 11.85 -11.20
C LEU A 353 -7.21 11.73 -11.91
N VAL A 354 -8.31 11.73 -11.17
CA VAL A 354 -9.67 11.72 -11.74
C VAL A 354 -10.07 13.10 -12.30
N MET A 355 -9.52 14.19 -11.76
CA MET A 355 -9.81 15.56 -12.21
C MET A 355 -8.93 16.05 -13.36
N ASN A 356 -7.84 15.34 -13.66
CA ASN A 356 -6.84 15.67 -14.67
C ASN A 356 -6.57 14.43 -15.55
N PRO A 357 -7.55 13.96 -16.34
CA PRO A 357 -7.47 12.67 -17.05
C PRO A 357 -6.35 12.60 -18.11
N GLU A 358 -5.91 13.74 -18.64
CA GLU A 358 -4.74 13.85 -19.51
C GLU A 358 -3.44 13.39 -18.83
N GLN A 359 -3.35 13.45 -17.49
CA GLN A 359 -2.25 12.89 -16.70
C GLN A 359 -2.21 11.35 -16.67
N GLN A 360 -3.10 10.69 -17.41
CA GLN A 360 -3.15 9.24 -17.58
C GLN A 360 -2.65 8.80 -18.97
N GLN A 361 -2.33 9.74 -19.86
CA GLN A 361 -1.77 9.48 -21.20
C GLN A 361 -0.24 9.29 -21.12
N ALA A 362 0.31 8.40 -21.95
CA ALA A 362 1.72 8.00 -21.88
C ALA A 362 2.71 9.11 -22.29
N ASP A 363 2.29 9.98 -23.20
CA ASP A 363 3.12 11.03 -23.81
C ASP A 363 2.92 12.42 -23.17
N ALA A 364 2.00 12.54 -22.20
CA ALA A 364 1.75 13.78 -21.50
C ALA A 364 2.92 14.10 -20.53
N PRO A 365 3.44 15.34 -20.50
CA PRO A 365 4.40 15.73 -19.48
C PRO A 365 3.74 15.64 -18.10
N PRO A 366 4.38 15.01 -17.10
CA PRO A 366 3.77 14.78 -15.80
C PRO A 366 3.60 16.09 -15.04
N ALA A 367 2.40 16.66 -15.08
CA ALA A 367 2.01 17.79 -14.27
C ALA A 367 2.02 17.36 -12.80
N ALA A 368 3.03 17.81 -12.07
CA ALA A 368 3.05 17.67 -10.63
C ALA A 368 1.85 18.44 -10.03
N PRO A 369 1.24 17.93 -8.95
CA PRO A 369 0.28 18.73 -8.18
C PRO A 369 0.98 19.98 -7.65
N ALA A 370 0.23 21.09 -7.53
CA ALA A 370 0.77 22.40 -7.18
C ALA A 370 1.30 22.51 -5.72
N ALA A 371 1.23 21.44 -4.94
CA ALA A 371 1.80 21.30 -3.61
C ALA A 371 2.16 19.83 -3.33
N ASP A 372 3.18 19.57 -2.51
CA ASP A 372 3.43 18.22 -2.00
C ASP A 372 2.32 17.84 -1.00
N TYR A 373 1.68 16.69 -1.24
CA TYR A 373 0.61 16.18 -0.39
C TYR A 373 1.11 15.58 0.93
N LEU A 374 2.40 15.22 1.05
CA LEU A 374 3.03 14.87 2.32
C LEU A 374 3.15 16.09 3.24
N ASP A 375 3.51 17.25 2.70
CA ASP A 375 3.53 18.50 3.47
C ASP A 375 2.12 18.93 3.90
N ILE A 376 1.12 18.70 3.04
CA ILE A 376 -0.28 18.98 3.39
C ILE A 376 -0.74 18.06 4.52
N GLU A 377 -0.44 16.76 4.46
CA GLU A 377 -0.70 15.81 5.56
C GLU A 377 0.01 16.23 6.85
N ALA A 378 1.30 16.60 6.80
CA ALA A 378 2.05 17.08 7.96
C ALA A 378 1.46 18.37 8.57
N GLN A 379 1.06 19.33 7.72
CA GLN A 379 0.40 20.56 8.14
C GLN A 379 -0.99 20.30 8.76
N LEU A 380 -1.74 19.32 8.22
CA LEU A 380 -3.04 18.92 8.74
C LEU A 380 -2.94 18.13 10.04
N LEU A 381 -1.98 17.21 10.17
CA LEU A 381 -1.68 16.52 11.42
C LEU A 381 -1.38 17.53 12.55
N ARG A 382 -0.60 18.58 12.27
CA ARG A 382 -0.34 19.67 13.24
C ARG A 382 -1.58 20.52 13.55
N ARG A 383 -2.44 20.78 12.56
CA ARG A 383 -3.68 21.58 12.74
C ARG A 383 -4.85 20.79 13.36
N ILE A 384 -4.85 19.47 13.24
CA ILE A 384 -5.95 18.58 13.66
C ILE A 384 -5.34 17.43 14.49
N PRO A 385 -5.06 17.63 15.80
CA PRO A 385 -4.41 16.62 16.65
C PRO A 385 -5.18 15.29 16.78
N ALA A 386 -6.49 15.30 16.47
CA ALA A 386 -7.32 14.10 16.37
C ALA A 386 -6.91 13.17 15.21
N TRP A 387 -6.11 13.62 14.24
CA TRP A 387 -5.53 12.78 13.17
C TRP A 387 -4.15 12.22 13.52
N GLN A 388 -3.44 12.81 14.50
CA GLN A 388 -2.17 12.30 15.02
C GLN A 388 -2.39 11.14 15.98
N ARG A 389 -3.33 11.30 16.93
CA ARG A 389 -3.75 10.20 17.79
C ARG A 389 -4.65 9.26 16.99
N GLY A 390 -4.07 8.15 16.54
CA GLY A 390 -4.81 6.92 16.22
C GLY A 390 -5.47 6.36 17.48
N GLN A 391 -6.51 7.05 17.97
CA GLN A 391 -7.46 6.52 18.94
C GLN A 391 -8.00 5.19 18.38
N GLY A 392 -8.26 4.20 19.24
CA GLY A 392 -8.70 2.86 18.82
C GLY A 392 -10.07 2.77 18.14
N ALA A 393 -10.65 3.90 17.73
CA ALA A 393 -11.82 3.93 16.87
C ALA A 393 -11.41 3.52 15.42
N PRO A 394 -12.14 2.59 14.77
CA PRO A 394 -11.85 2.21 13.39
C PRO A 394 -12.13 3.36 12.41
N PRO A 395 -11.47 3.40 11.23
CA PRO A 395 -11.64 4.47 10.25
C PRO A 395 -13.08 4.52 9.70
N ARG A 396 -13.80 5.64 9.92
CA ARG A 396 -15.20 5.80 9.49
C ARG A 396 -15.29 6.42 8.10
N VAL A 397 -16.22 5.91 7.28
CA VAL A 397 -16.50 6.44 5.94
C VAL A 397 -17.00 7.89 6.01
N ALA A 398 -17.76 8.23 7.07
CA ALA A 398 -18.26 9.58 7.35
C ALA A 398 -17.18 10.67 7.43
N ASP A 399 -15.95 10.33 7.84
CA ASP A 399 -14.88 11.31 8.01
C ASP A 399 -14.21 11.68 6.67
N VAL A 400 -14.41 10.87 5.63
CA VAL A 400 -13.71 10.97 4.34
C VAL A 400 -13.96 12.32 3.64
N PRO A 401 -15.19 12.86 3.54
CA PRO A 401 -15.39 14.15 2.87
C PRO A 401 -14.74 15.32 3.63
N PHE A 402 -14.73 15.29 4.97
CA PHE A 402 -14.01 16.30 5.76
C PHE A 402 -12.50 16.22 5.54
N GLN A 403 -11.92 15.02 5.52
CA GLN A 403 -10.51 14.81 5.20
C GLN A 403 -10.15 15.42 3.83
N MET A 404 -10.96 15.13 2.81
CA MET A 404 -10.77 15.64 1.45
C MET A 404 -10.94 17.16 1.34
N PHE A 405 -11.90 17.73 2.09
CA PHE A 405 -12.11 19.18 2.18
C PHE A 405 -10.91 19.88 2.84
N ALA A 406 -10.41 19.34 3.95
CA ALA A 406 -9.28 19.93 4.68
C ALA A 406 -7.99 19.96 3.84
N TYR A 407 -7.72 18.90 3.06
CA TYR A 407 -6.64 18.92 2.06
C TYR A 407 -6.84 20.03 1.01
N ARG A 408 -8.03 20.17 0.43
CA ARG A 408 -8.31 21.21 -0.59
C ARG A 408 -8.26 22.63 -0.02
N ALA A 409 -8.57 22.83 1.26
CA ALA A 409 -8.39 24.11 1.94
C ALA A 409 -6.91 24.48 2.05
N VAL A 410 -6.05 23.58 2.57
CA VAL A 410 -4.61 23.82 2.69
C VAL A 410 -3.92 23.96 1.33
N GLU A 411 -4.35 23.21 0.31
CA GLU A 411 -3.88 23.36 -1.07
C GLU A 411 -4.22 24.75 -1.65
N ARG A 412 -5.43 25.27 -1.38
CA ARG A 412 -5.82 26.65 -1.73
C ARG A 412 -5.01 27.69 -0.96
N GLU A 413 -4.76 27.50 0.33
CA GLU A 413 -3.90 28.41 1.12
C GLU A 413 -2.50 28.52 0.52
N LYS A 414 -1.84 27.38 0.22
CA LYS A 414 -0.49 27.36 -0.37
C LYS A 414 -0.45 28.00 -1.76
N THR A 415 -1.41 27.67 -2.63
CA THR A 415 -1.44 28.20 -4.00
C THR A 415 -1.77 29.69 -4.05
N ALA A 416 -2.63 30.19 -3.15
CA ALA A 416 -2.86 31.63 -3.00
C ALA A 416 -1.61 32.36 -2.49
N ALA A 417 -0.93 31.84 -1.46
CA ALA A 417 0.29 32.45 -0.92
C ALA A 417 1.40 32.56 -1.99
N GLY A 418 1.60 31.54 -2.81
CA GLY A 418 2.55 31.60 -3.94
C GLY A 418 2.17 32.64 -5.01
N ALA A 419 0.87 32.84 -5.27
CA ALA A 419 0.37 33.85 -6.20
C ALA A 419 0.49 35.30 -5.66
N HIS A 420 0.53 35.48 -4.33
CA HIS A 420 0.86 36.77 -3.72
C HIS A 420 2.37 37.04 -3.78
N ALA A 421 3.20 36.11 -3.32
CA ALA A 421 4.67 36.28 -3.33
C ALA A 421 5.24 36.56 -4.74
N SER A 422 4.66 35.97 -5.79
CA SER A 422 5.03 36.20 -7.20
C SER A 422 4.40 37.45 -7.84
N ARG A 423 3.46 38.12 -7.16
CA ARG A 423 3.02 39.48 -7.47
C ARG A 423 3.90 40.51 -6.80
N ASP A 424 4.21 40.32 -5.52
CA ASP A 424 5.06 41.24 -4.76
C ASP A 424 6.47 41.32 -5.38
N SER A 425 7.04 40.20 -5.81
CA SER A 425 8.33 40.18 -6.52
C SER A 425 8.28 40.77 -7.94
N ARG A 426 7.10 41.00 -8.52
CA ARG A 426 6.91 41.74 -9.79
C ARG A 426 6.66 43.23 -9.55
N ALA A 427 6.05 43.59 -8.42
CA ALA A 427 5.88 44.99 -8.02
C ALA A 427 7.23 45.66 -7.70
N THR A 428 8.24 44.89 -7.28
CA THR A 428 9.62 45.36 -7.08
C THR A 428 10.46 45.45 -8.36
N ASP A 429 9.94 45.01 -9.51
CA ASP A 429 10.68 44.87 -10.78
C ASP A 429 10.01 45.69 -11.92
N SER A 430 9.39 46.82 -11.55
CA SER A 430 8.73 47.76 -12.48
C SER A 430 8.66 49.15 -11.85
N GLY A 431 9.79 49.86 -11.82
CA GLY A 431 9.86 51.13 -11.09
C GLY A 431 11.14 51.96 -11.23
N SER A 432 11.77 52.06 -12.42
CA SER A 432 12.67 53.19 -12.75
C SER A 432 13.18 53.18 -14.21
N GLU A 433 12.32 53.57 -15.17
CA GLU A 433 12.79 54.22 -16.41
C GLU A 433 11.92 55.45 -16.67
N GLU A 434 12.45 56.65 -16.41
CA GLU A 434 12.33 57.84 -17.27
C GLU A 434 13.15 59.04 -16.72
N ASN A 435 13.61 59.90 -17.63
CA ASN A 435 14.12 61.26 -17.41
C ASN A 435 15.35 61.46 -16.50
N SER A 436 16.53 61.20 -17.07
CA SER A 436 17.74 61.98 -16.77
C SER A 436 17.84 63.17 -17.74
N LEU A 437 17.92 64.41 -17.23
CA LEU A 437 18.15 65.62 -18.05
C LEU A 437 18.69 66.80 -17.20
N CYS A 438 19.93 67.20 -17.52
CA CYS A 438 20.67 68.46 -17.26
C CYS A 438 20.33 69.39 -16.07
N GLY A 439 21.37 69.83 -15.33
CA GLY A 439 21.28 70.95 -14.39
C GLY A 439 22.53 71.21 -13.52
N ASP A 440 23.66 71.60 -14.11
CA ASP A 440 24.80 72.17 -13.36
C ASP A 440 24.57 73.65 -13.04
N GLU A 441 25.01 74.12 -11.86
CA GLU A 441 26.00 75.23 -11.70
C GLU A 441 26.21 75.67 -10.22
N ASN A 442 27.49 75.81 -9.83
CA ASN A 442 28.11 76.75 -8.86
C ASN A 442 27.55 76.94 -7.41
N GLY A 443 28.43 76.89 -6.37
CA GLY A 443 27.98 77.12 -4.98
C GLY A 443 28.94 77.30 -3.78
N VAL A 444 30.28 77.39 -3.94
CA VAL A 444 31.31 77.92 -2.98
C VAL A 444 31.22 77.67 -1.44
N GLY A 445 32.31 77.13 -0.84
CA GLY A 445 32.64 77.23 0.61
C GLY A 445 32.54 75.90 1.38
N ALA A 446 33.58 75.24 1.94
CA ALA A 446 34.83 75.63 2.62
C ALA A 446 34.67 76.03 4.11
N THR A 447 34.86 75.06 5.03
CA THR A 447 35.72 75.10 6.25
C THR A 447 35.54 73.84 7.12
N THR A 448 36.64 73.22 7.55
CA THR A 448 36.76 72.52 8.86
C THR A 448 37.37 73.51 9.87
N PRO A 449 37.17 73.34 11.19
CA PRO A 449 38.05 72.47 12.00
C PRO A 449 37.37 71.71 13.18
N ASP A 450 38.07 70.69 13.70
CA ASP A 450 38.63 70.50 15.06
C ASP A 450 37.99 71.26 16.27
N ASP A 451 37.99 70.80 17.54
CA ASP A 451 38.42 69.53 18.19
C ASP A 451 37.86 69.43 19.65
N ASP A 452 38.34 68.44 20.43
CA ASP A 452 38.27 68.30 21.92
C ASP A 452 36.88 68.07 22.57
N ALA A 453 36.64 67.04 23.40
CA ALA A 453 37.23 66.66 24.70
C ALA A 453 36.83 67.62 25.85
N SER A 454 36.47 67.18 27.07
CA SER A 454 36.82 65.98 27.87
C SER A 454 35.73 65.72 28.95
N THR A 455 35.82 64.94 30.06
CA THR A 455 36.93 64.32 30.84
C THR A 455 36.39 63.22 31.80
N VAL A 456 37.25 62.29 32.29
CA VAL A 456 37.24 61.64 33.64
C VAL A 456 36.04 60.74 34.04
N SER A 457 36.15 59.61 34.76
CA SER A 457 37.19 58.59 35.12
C SER A 457 36.46 57.39 35.78
N GLY A 458 36.97 56.19 36.09
CA GLY A 458 38.26 55.47 35.96
C GLY A 458 37.96 53.94 36.12
N GLY A 459 38.83 52.97 35.80
CA GLY A 459 39.95 52.49 36.62
C GLY A 459 39.52 51.46 37.71
N THR A 460 40.15 50.30 37.99
CA THR A 460 41.44 49.72 37.54
C THR A 460 41.54 48.20 37.89
N VAL A 461 41.57 47.30 36.88
CA VAL A 461 42.60 46.26 36.54
C VAL A 461 43.15 45.22 37.58
N ARG A 462 43.62 44.05 37.06
CA ARG A 462 44.43 42.91 37.64
C ARG A 462 43.66 41.73 38.29
N SER A 463 44.14 40.46 38.27
CA SER A 463 45.13 39.73 37.42
C SER A 463 45.10 38.20 37.66
N ARG A 464 45.78 37.39 36.82
CA ARG A 464 46.07 35.93 37.06
C ARG A 464 47.23 35.73 38.08
N PRO A 465 47.54 34.50 38.55
CA PRO A 465 48.16 33.38 37.79
C PRO A 465 47.26 32.10 37.77
N ASP A 466 47.46 30.93 37.11
CA ASP A 466 48.59 30.16 36.51
C ASP A 466 49.50 29.42 37.55
N SER A 467 50.08 28.20 37.41
CA SER A 467 50.03 27.02 36.49
C SER A 467 49.77 25.75 37.36
N SER A 468 50.28 24.50 37.31
CA SER A 468 51.08 23.52 36.49
C SER A 468 50.90 22.13 37.21
N ASP A 469 51.29 20.90 36.82
CA ASP A 469 51.78 20.12 35.65
C ASP A 469 51.39 18.62 35.90
N GLY A 470 51.44 17.71 34.91
CA GLY A 470 50.90 16.33 35.07
C GLY A 470 51.21 15.28 33.98
N LYS A 471 52.42 15.31 33.41
CA LYS A 471 53.08 14.32 32.49
C LYS A 471 52.55 12.85 32.53
N LYS A 472 52.56 12.05 31.44
CA LYS A 472 53.69 11.73 30.53
C LYS A 472 53.34 11.12 29.13
N THR A 473 54.09 11.57 28.12
CA THR A 473 54.74 10.84 26.98
C THR A 473 53.98 10.00 25.93
N THR A 474 54.12 10.41 24.67
CA THR A 474 54.17 9.57 23.44
C THR A 474 55.55 8.95 23.20
N PRO A 475 55.72 8.06 22.19
CA PRO A 475 56.61 8.46 21.08
C PRO A 475 56.10 8.07 19.67
N VAL A 476 56.69 8.71 18.65
CA VAL A 476 56.42 8.47 17.21
C VAL A 476 57.67 7.92 16.50
N ARG A 477 57.50 6.91 15.65
CA ARG A 477 58.38 6.57 14.51
C ARG A 477 57.48 6.18 13.33
N LYS A 478 57.42 7.00 12.27
CA LYS A 478 58.33 7.08 11.10
C LYS A 478 57.92 6.09 10.00
N ALA A 479 57.84 6.59 8.78
CA ALA A 479 57.46 5.85 7.58
C ALA A 479 58.66 5.22 6.86
N ASP A 480 58.38 4.25 6.01
CA ASP A 480 59.15 3.96 4.81
C ASP A 480 58.19 3.45 3.72
N GLY A 481 58.38 3.90 2.48
CA GLY A 481 57.58 3.48 1.32
C GLY A 481 58.39 2.57 0.40
N LYS A 482 57.78 1.49 -0.13
CA LYS A 482 58.39 0.64 -1.16
C LYS A 482 57.37 0.16 -2.20
N THR A 483 57.69 0.41 -3.46
CA THR A 483 56.92 0.04 -4.65
C THR A 483 57.13 -1.44 -5.03
N PRO A 484 56.08 -2.16 -5.47
CA PRO A 484 56.21 -3.38 -6.28
C PRO A 484 56.05 -3.08 -7.80
N PRO A 485 56.51 -3.97 -8.70
CA PRO A 485 56.81 -3.62 -10.10
C PRO A 485 55.70 -3.91 -11.14
N ARG A 486 55.96 -3.45 -12.37
CA ARG A 486 55.26 -3.81 -13.62
C ARG A 486 55.87 -5.08 -14.26
N GLN A 487 55.19 -5.59 -15.30
CA GLN A 487 55.51 -6.78 -16.12
C GLN A 487 55.23 -8.12 -15.41
N ALA A 488 54.80 -9.21 -16.06
CA ALA A 488 54.37 -9.47 -17.45
C ALA A 488 53.05 -10.31 -17.37
N GLY A 489 52.21 -10.53 -18.39
CA GLY A 489 52.42 -10.46 -19.84
C GLY A 489 52.23 -11.86 -20.45
N SER A 490 50.99 -12.36 -20.47
CA SER A 490 50.63 -13.67 -21.03
C SER A 490 49.42 -13.56 -21.97
N GLN A 491 49.67 -13.65 -23.27
CA GLN A 491 48.60 -13.77 -24.28
C GLN A 491 48.19 -15.25 -24.42
N GLN A 492 46.89 -15.56 -24.47
CA GLN A 492 46.45 -16.78 -25.16
C GLN A 492 45.03 -16.71 -25.75
N LYS A 493 44.99 -16.65 -27.09
CA LYS A 493 43.98 -17.17 -28.01
C LYS A 493 42.49 -16.97 -27.67
N VAL A 494 41.94 -15.91 -28.27
CA VAL A 494 40.53 -15.88 -28.71
C VAL A 494 40.23 -17.11 -29.60
N LYS A 495 39.04 -17.72 -29.43
CA LYS A 495 38.41 -18.62 -30.42
C LYS A 495 37.12 -17.97 -30.94
N PRO A 496 36.78 -18.13 -32.23
CA PRO A 496 35.65 -17.46 -32.85
C PRO A 496 34.30 -18.06 -32.41
N VAL A 497 33.26 -17.23 -32.43
CA VAL A 497 31.86 -17.63 -32.17
C VAL A 497 31.31 -18.41 -33.36
N SER A 498 30.80 -19.62 -33.13
CA SER A 498 30.07 -20.40 -34.13
C SER A 498 28.61 -19.93 -34.23
N ALA A 499 28.19 -19.54 -35.44
CA ALA A 499 26.82 -19.12 -35.69
C ALA A 499 25.86 -20.33 -35.70
N VAL A 500 24.85 -20.33 -34.81
CA VAL A 500 23.80 -21.35 -34.78
C VAL A 500 22.63 -20.91 -35.67
N LYS A 501 22.24 -21.76 -36.61
CA LYS A 501 21.08 -21.53 -37.51
C LYS A 501 19.76 -21.64 -36.74
N PRO A 502 18.72 -20.86 -37.09
CA PRO A 502 17.37 -21.09 -36.58
C PRO A 502 16.74 -22.37 -37.18
N PRO A 503 15.91 -23.11 -36.41
CA PRO A 503 15.12 -24.23 -36.94
C PRO A 503 13.94 -23.74 -37.82
N PRO A 504 13.39 -24.60 -38.70
CA PRO A 504 12.44 -24.18 -39.73
C PRO A 504 11.01 -23.94 -39.22
N ALA A 505 10.30 -23.02 -39.88
CA ALA A 505 8.89 -22.74 -39.61
C ALA A 505 7.96 -23.84 -40.17
N THR A 506 7.25 -24.55 -39.29
CA THR A 506 6.28 -25.58 -39.67
C THR A 506 4.89 -24.98 -39.95
N ARG A 507 4.65 -24.66 -41.21
CA ARG A 507 3.33 -24.27 -41.74
C ARG A 507 2.33 -25.44 -41.62
N LYS A 508 1.33 -25.33 -40.75
CA LYS A 508 0.14 -26.20 -40.75
C LYS A 508 -1.12 -25.40 -41.12
N THR A 509 -2.00 -26.06 -41.87
CA THR A 509 -3.16 -25.48 -42.55
C THR A 509 -4.47 -25.81 -41.84
N VAL A 510 -5.41 -24.85 -41.89
CA VAL A 510 -6.87 -25.00 -42.10
C VAL A 510 -7.57 -26.22 -41.47
N GLY A 511 -8.55 -25.97 -40.59
CA GLY A 511 -9.59 -26.97 -40.30
C GLY A 511 -10.61 -26.61 -39.20
N VAL A 512 -11.89 -26.64 -39.58
CA VAL A 512 -13.10 -26.77 -38.72
C VAL A 512 -13.59 -25.53 -37.94
N LYS A 513 -14.84 -25.13 -38.23
CA LYS A 513 -15.70 -24.27 -37.40
C LYS A 513 -16.51 -25.13 -36.41
N PRO A 514 -16.89 -24.61 -35.23
CA PRO A 514 -18.15 -24.94 -34.58
C PRO A 514 -19.26 -24.05 -35.14
N GLU A 515 -20.45 -24.60 -35.38
CA GLU A 515 -21.64 -23.82 -35.73
C GLU A 515 -22.37 -23.32 -34.45
N LEU A 516 -22.94 -22.12 -34.52
CA LEU A 516 -23.82 -21.57 -33.48
C LEU A 516 -25.25 -21.47 -34.04
N PRO A 517 -26.24 -22.19 -33.49
CA PRO A 517 -27.62 -22.06 -33.93
C PRO A 517 -28.21 -20.73 -33.45
N ALA A 518 -28.51 -19.84 -34.39
CA ALA A 518 -29.10 -18.54 -34.09
C ALA A 518 -30.56 -18.67 -33.62
N ARG A 519 -30.85 -18.27 -32.38
CA ARG A 519 -32.24 -18.04 -31.93
C ARG A 519 -32.74 -16.69 -32.46
N ARG A 520 -33.78 -16.70 -33.29
CA ARG A 520 -34.57 -15.49 -33.58
C ARG A 520 -35.41 -15.10 -32.35
N PRO A 521 -35.67 -13.80 -32.13
CA PRO A 521 -36.70 -13.37 -31.19
C PRO A 521 -38.08 -13.60 -31.79
N THR A 522 -39.05 -13.99 -30.96
CA THR A 522 -40.48 -13.95 -31.28
C THR A 522 -41.16 -13.03 -30.27
N SER A 523 -41.79 -11.97 -30.78
CA SER A 523 -42.62 -11.05 -29.99
C SER A 523 -44.07 -11.53 -30.03
N GLY A 524 -44.79 -11.38 -28.93
CA GLY A 524 -46.20 -11.79 -28.85
C GLY A 524 -46.77 -11.66 -27.44
N HIS A 525 -47.37 -10.51 -27.12
CA HIS A 525 -48.39 -10.41 -26.08
C HIS A 525 -49.74 -10.80 -26.69
N THR A 526 -50.56 -11.57 -25.97
CA THR A 526 -51.92 -11.18 -25.50
C THR A 526 -52.54 -12.33 -24.68
N SER A 527 -53.53 -11.98 -23.85
CA SER A 527 -54.78 -12.70 -23.48
C SER A 527 -54.96 -14.19 -23.83
N ASP A 528 -55.59 -15.02 -22.98
CA ASP A 528 -56.30 -14.77 -21.70
C ASP A 528 -55.85 -15.73 -20.59
#